data_AF-A0A7J0ACN0-F1
#
_entry.id   AF-A0A7J0ACN0-F1
#
_cell.length_a   1.000
_cell.length_b   1.000
_cell.length_c   1.000
_cell.angle_alpha   90.00
_cell.angle_beta   90.00
_cell.angle_gamma   90.00
#
_symmetry.space_group_name_H-M   'P 1'
#
loop_
_entity.id
_entity.type
_entity.pdbx_description
1 polymer ?
#
loop_
_entity_poly.entity_id
_entity_poly.type
_entity_poly.pdbx_seq_one_letter_code
_entity_poly.pdbx_strand_id
1 'polypeptide(L)' 'MENIKIQKVGPNHFLFKDGLPVFKLNESGVFVLSRWLSKKTPEEIAREMQIEYSIDFETALSDASDLIEQIQL' A
#
# COMPACT_ATOMS: atom_id res chain seq x y z
N MET A 1 2.20 15.38 13.23
CA MET A 1 1.65 14.72 12.03
C MET A 1 2.82 14.07 11.35
N GLU A 2 2.84 12.74 11.31
CA GLU A 2 3.90 12.00 10.61
C GLU A 2 3.81 12.29 9.11
N ASN A 3 4.94 12.58 8.48
CA ASN A 3 4.98 12.85 7.05
C ASN A 3 5.24 11.55 6.30
N ILE A 4 4.15 10.87 5.90
CA ILE A 4 4.22 9.62 5.15
C ILE A 4 3.96 9.87 3.67
N LYS A 5 4.84 9.37 2.81
CA LYS A 5 4.65 9.43 1.35
C LYS A 5 5.32 8.26 0.65
N ILE A 6 4.80 7.92 -0.53
CA ILE A 6 5.45 6.99 -1.45
C ILE A 6 6.30 7.80 -2.43
N GLN A 7 7.54 7.38 -2.64
CA GLN A 7 8.45 8.04 -3.58
C GLN A 7 9.24 7.01 -4.39
N LYS A 8 9.38 7.27 -5.70
CA LYS A 8 10.25 6.50 -6.59
C LYS A 8 11.70 6.98 -6.44
N VAL A 9 12.63 6.05 -6.21
CA VAL A 9 14.07 6.30 -6.12
C VAL A 9 14.78 5.32 -7.05
N GLY A 10 15.21 5.83 -8.21
CA GLY A 10 15.72 4.99 -9.29
C GLY A 10 14.66 4.02 -9.82
N PRO A 11 14.94 2.71 -9.93
CA PRO A 11 13.97 1.72 -10.41
C PRO A 11 12.95 1.29 -9.34
N ASN A 12 13.15 1.66 -8.07
CA ASN A 12 12.38 1.13 -6.94
C ASN A 12 11.41 2.19 -6.37
N HIS A 13 10.33 1.73 -5.75
CA HIS A 13 9.47 2.57 -4.92
C HIS A 13 9.75 2.33 -3.44
N PHE A 14 9.60 3.38 -2.63
CA PHE A 14 9.75 3.30 -1.19
C PHE A 14 8.63 4.05 -0.47
N LEU A 15 8.23 3.54 0.69
CA LEU A 15 7.51 4.31 1.69
C LEU A 15 8.52 5.10 2.51
N PHE A 16 8.29 6.41 2.63
CA PHE A 16 9.05 7.31 3.48
C PHE A 16 8.19 7.70 4.69
N LYS A 17 8.81 7.70 5.88
CA LYS A 17 8.26 8.25 7.13
C LYS A 17 9.23 9.32 7.64
N ASP A 18 8.74 10.54 7.82
CA ASP A 18 9.52 11.69 8.31
C ASP A 18 10.83 11.92 7.53
N GLY A 19 10.78 11.68 6.22
CA GLY A 19 11.92 11.88 5.30
C GLY A 19 12.91 10.71 5.21
N LEU A 20 12.70 9.63 5.96
CA LEU A 20 13.53 8.42 5.90
C LEU A 20 12.81 7.29 5.14
N PRO A 21 13.50 6.54 4.27
CA PRO A 21 12.92 5.37 3.61
C PRO A 21 12.79 4.23 4.62
N VAL A 22 11.56 3.75 4.83
CA VAL A 22 11.27 2.68 5.82
C VAL A 22 10.96 1.34 5.16
N PHE A 23 10.29 1.34 4.00
CA PHE A 23 9.96 0.11 3.28
C PHE A 23 10.25 0.26 1.79
N LYS A 24 10.87 -0.76 1.21
CA LYS A 24 10.92 -0.92 -0.25
C LYS A 24 9.62 -1.57 -0.71
N LEU A 25 8.97 -1.00 -1.71
CA LEU A 25 7.69 -1.45 -2.23
C LEU A 25 7.85 -2.09 -3.61
N ASN A 26 7.14 -3.19 -3.82
CA ASN A 26 6.81 -3.71 -5.15
C ASN A 26 5.55 -3.00 -5.68
N GLU A 27 5.09 -3.37 -6.88
CA GLU A 27 3.97 -2.70 -7.53
C GLU A 27 2.65 -2.85 -6.75
N SER A 28 2.35 -4.03 -6.20
CA SER A 28 1.16 -4.24 -5.37
C SER A 28 1.22 -3.47 -4.05
N GLY A 29 2.39 -3.37 -3.42
CA GLY A 29 2.59 -2.54 -2.24
C GLY A 29 2.39 -1.05 -2.53
N VAL A 30 2.86 -0.54 -3.68
CA VAL A 30 2.56 0.83 -4.12
C VAL A 30 1.06 1.01 -4.34
N PHE A 31 0.41 0.04 -4.95
CA PHE A 31 -1.03 0.06 -5.19
C PHE A 31 -1.81 0.23 -3.88
N VAL A 32 -1.63 -0.70 -2.93
CA VAL A 32 -2.34 -0.68 -1.64
C VAL A 32 -2.10 0.63 -0.90
N LEU A 33 -0.83 1.02 -0.72
CA LEU A 33 -0.50 2.18 0.12
C LEU A 33 -0.89 3.51 -0.49
N SER A 34 -0.88 3.64 -1.82
CA SER A 34 -1.34 4.87 -2.49
C SER A 34 -2.84 5.12 -2.25
N ARG A 35 -3.66 4.05 -2.23
CA ARG A 35 -5.09 4.15 -1.91
C ARG A 35 -5.32 4.39 -0.43
N TRP A 36 -4.59 3.69 0.43
CA TRP A 36 -4.70 3.87 1.88
C TRP A 36 -4.34 5.30 2.31
N LEU A 37 -3.25 5.88 1.78
CA LEU A 37 -2.89 7.30 2.00
C LEU A 37 -3.94 8.28 1.44
N SER A 38 -4.72 7.83 0.46
CA SER A 38 -5.89 8.56 -0.06
C SER A 38 -7.17 8.29 0.75
N LYS A 39 -7.05 7.67 1.93
CA LYS A 39 -8.11 7.39 2.91
C LYS A 39 -9.14 6.34 2.48
N LYS A 40 -8.79 5.43 1.58
CA LYS A 40 -9.65 4.27 1.27
C LYS A 40 -9.55 3.20 2.36
N THR A 41 -10.65 2.50 2.60
CA THR A 41 -10.65 1.36 3.54
C THR A 41 -10.02 0.12 2.90
N PRO A 42 -9.54 -0.86 3.69
CA PRO A 42 -9.02 -2.11 3.15
C PRO A 42 -9.99 -2.83 2.20
N GLU A 43 -11.30 -2.79 2.47
CA GLU A 43 -12.33 -3.40 1.62
C GLU A 43 -12.47 -2.69 0.27
N GLU A 44 -12.39 -1.35 0.25
CA GLU A 44 -12.39 -0.58 -1.00
C GLU A 44 -11.15 -0.91 -1.84
N ILE A 45 -9.99 -1.02 -1.20
CA ILE A 45 -8.73 -1.38 -1.85
C ILE A 45 -8.81 -2.81 -2.40
N ALA A 46 -9.31 -3.76 -1.62
CA ALA A 46 -9.44 -5.16 -2.00
C ALA A 46 -10.36 -5.33 -3.23
N ARG A 47 -11.47 -4.58 -3.31
CA ARG A 47 -12.32 -4.56 -4.52
C ARG A 47 -11.57 -4.06 -5.75
N GLU A 48 -10.75 -3.04 -5.61
CA GLU A 48 -9.93 -2.55 -6.72
C GLU A 48 -8.85 -3.55 -7.12
N MET A 49 -8.21 -4.21 -6.14
CA MET A 49 -7.21 -5.25 -6.40
C MET A 49 -7.82 -6.46 -7.11
N GLN A 50 -9.03 -6.88 -6.73
CA GLN A 50 -9.74 -7.96 -7.39
C GLN A 50 -9.92 -7.68 -8.90
N ILE A 51 -10.21 -6.43 -9.26
CA ILE A 51 -10.37 -6.02 -10.67
C ILE A 51 -9.00 -5.92 -11.36
N GLU A 52 -8.04 -5.21 -10.76
CA GLU A 52 -6.73 -4.91 -11.35
C GLU A 52 -5.88 -6.18 -11.55
N TYR A 53 -5.85 -7.04 -10.54
CA TYR A 53 -4.97 -8.21 -10.49
C TYR A 53 -5.69 -9.53 -10.76
N SER A 54 -7.02 -9.50 -10.99
CA SER A 54 -7.84 -10.70 -11.21
C SER A 54 -7.68 -11.76 -10.10
N ILE A 55 -7.57 -11.30 -8.84
CA ILE A 55 -7.49 -12.14 -7.64
C ILE A 55 -8.84 -12.18 -6.91
N ASP A 56 -9.05 -13.16 -6.04
CA ASP A 56 -10.27 -13.21 -5.24
C ASP A 56 -10.26 -12.13 -4.15
N PHE A 57 -11.46 -11.73 -3.72
CA PHE A 57 -11.65 -10.63 -2.78
C PHE A 57 -11.06 -10.92 -1.39
N GLU A 58 -11.16 -12.17 -0.91
CA GLU A 58 -10.70 -12.54 0.43
C GLU A 58 -9.17 -12.50 0.50
N THR A 59 -8.49 -13.02 -0.52
CA THR A 59 -7.03 -12.89 -0.67
C THR A 59 -6.61 -11.43 -0.77
N ALA A 60 -7.30 -10.64 -1.62
CA ALA A 60 -7.00 -9.22 -1.76
C ALA A 60 -7.17 -8.43 -0.45
N LEU A 61 -8.22 -8.76 0.31
CA LEU A 61 -8.51 -8.13 1.59
C LEU A 61 -7.47 -8.50 2.65
N SER A 62 -7.08 -9.78 2.72
CA SER A 62 -5.99 -10.22 3.60
C SER A 62 -4.71 -9.47 3.27
N ASP A 63 -4.27 -9.49 2.01
CA ASP A 63 -3.02 -8.85 1.58
C ASP A 63 -3.02 -7.34 1.87
N ALA A 64 -4.13 -6.65 1.59
CA ALA A 64 -4.24 -5.22 1.85
C ALA A 64 -4.23 -4.91 3.36
N SER A 65 -4.95 -5.69 4.16
CA SER A 65 -5.04 -5.52 5.62
C SER A 65 -3.71 -5.80 6.29
N ASP A 66 -3.06 -6.91 5.94
CA ASP A 66 -1.77 -7.33 6.47
C ASP A 66 -0.69 -6.29 6.18
N LEU A 67 -0.66 -5.73 4.98
CA LEU A 67 0.31 -4.69 4.63
C LEU A 67 0.06 -3.38 5.41
N ILE A 68 -1.20 -2.96 5.54
CA ILE A 68 -1.56 -1.76 6.31
C ILE A 68 -1.20 -1.95 7.79
N GLU A 69 -1.46 -3.14 8.36
CA GLU A 69 -1.11 -3.47 9.73
C GLU A 69 0.40 -3.53 9.95
N GLN A 70 1.17 -4.14 9.03
CA GLN A 70 2.64 -4.19 9.13
C GLN A 70 3.28 -2.80 9.17
N ILE A 71 2.63 -1.82 8.55
CA ILE A 71 3.14 -0.47 8.49
C ILE A 71 2.88 0.31 9.78
N GLN A 72 1.96 -0.16 10.64
CA GLN A 72 1.55 0.40 11.95
C GLN A 72 2.34 1.66 12.31
N LEU A 73 1.91 2.75 11.69
CA LEU A 73 2.44 4.09 11.81
C LEU A 73 2.04 4.69 13.14
#